data_AF-A0A383F190-F1
#
_entry.id   AF-A0A383F190-F1
#
_cell.length_a   1.000
_cell.length_b   1.000
_cell.length_c   1.000
_cell.angle_alpha   90.00
_cell.angle_beta   90.00
_cell.angle_gamma   90.00
#
_symmetry.space_group_name_H-M   'P 1'
#
loop_
_entity.id
_entity.type
_entity.pdbx_description
1 polymer ?
#
loop_
_entity_poly.entity_id
_entity_poly.type
_entity_poly.pdbx_seq_one_letter_code
_entity_poly.pdbx_strand_id
1 'polypeptide(L)'
;MVSEVAKSKGFNVFKEFFGESTANKITSEFGKAKFITATNVFVHVDDMHDFVTGCRELIADDGVLLIESSYLLDVIDMTLFDTIYHEHLCYLSLNPLVKFLDKFGLTVFNFE
;
A
#
# COMPACT_ATOMS: atom_id res chain seq x y z
N MET A 1 7.19 -7.67 17.54
CA MET A 1 6.10 -7.76 18.53
C MET A 1 4.75 -7.95 17.83
N VAL A 2 4.35 -7.09 16.89
CA VAL A 2 3.07 -7.23 16.14
C VAL A 2 3.02 -8.49 15.26
N SER A 3 4.10 -8.80 14.53
CA SER A 3 4.15 -9.98 13.65
C SER A 3 3.99 -11.31 14.41
N GLU A 4 4.53 -11.43 15.62
CA GLU A 4 4.35 -12.64 16.45
C GLU A 4 2.91 -12.77 16.95
N VAL A 5 2.27 -11.65 17.31
CA VAL A 5 0.87 -11.63 17.75
C VAL A 5 -0.07 -12.01 16.60
N ALA A 6 0.21 -11.56 15.38
CA ALA A 6 -0.56 -11.97 14.21
C ALA A 6 -0.38 -13.48 13.93
N LYS A 7 0.85 -14.01 14.00
CA LYS A 7 1.12 -15.44 13.86
C LYS A 7 0.40 -16.27 14.94
N SER A 8 0.40 -15.83 16.20
CA SER A 8 -0.27 -16.57 17.28
C SER A 8 -1.80 -16.61 17.12
N LYS A 9 -2.37 -15.68 16.34
CA LYS A 9 -3.78 -15.67 15.95
C LYS A 9 -4.08 -16.51 14.69
N GLY A 10 -3.08 -17.19 14.13
CA GLY A 10 -3.24 -18.07 12.96
C GLY A 10 -3.14 -17.37 11.61
N PHE A 11 -2.69 -16.10 11.56
CA PHE A 11 -2.45 -15.43 10.29
C PHE A 11 -1.12 -15.87 9.64
N ASN A 12 -1.13 -15.98 8.31
CA ASN A 12 0.10 -16.09 7.54
C ASN A 12 0.83 -14.74 7.56
N VAL A 13 2.05 -14.72 8.08
CA VAL A 13 2.83 -13.48 8.24
C VAL A 13 4.22 -13.65 7.64
N PHE A 14 4.48 -12.88 6.59
CA PHE A 14 5.78 -12.69 5.97
C PHE A 14 6.52 -11.58 6.70
N LYS A 15 7.66 -11.90 7.33
CA LYS A 15 8.48 -10.93 8.09
C LYS A 15 9.53 -10.27 7.18
N GLU A 16 9.05 -9.66 6.10
CA GLU A 16 9.85 -9.02 5.07
C GLU A 16 9.13 -7.74 4.63
N PHE A 17 9.84 -6.79 4.01
CA PHE A 17 9.18 -5.67 3.34
C PHE A 17 8.37 -6.18 2.14
N PHE A 18 7.27 -5.49 1.85
CA PHE A 18 6.42 -5.80 0.71
C PHE A 18 6.98 -5.16 -0.56
N GLY A 19 7.02 -5.95 -1.63
CA GLY A 19 7.60 -5.59 -2.92
C GLY A 19 7.41 -6.75 -3.91
N GLU A 20 7.97 -6.64 -5.11
CA GLU A 20 7.82 -7.62 -6.18
C GLU A 20 8.26 -9.03 -5.73
N SER A 21 9.41 -9.13 -5.06
CA SER A 21 9.94 -10.43 -4.59
C SER A 21 8.98 -11.14 -3.64
N THR A 22 8.41 -10.40 -2.68
CA THR A 22 7.51 -10.96 -1.67
C THR A 22 6.15 -11.29 -2.28
N ALA A 23 5.65 -10.45 -3.18
CA ALA A 23 4.43 -10.69 -3.95
C ALA A 23 4.52 -11.98 -4.79
N ASN A 24 5.66 -12.22 -5.43
CA ASN A 24 5.89 -13.45 -6.20
C ASN A 24 5.89 -14.70 -5.32
N LYS A 25 6.53 -14.64 -4.15
CA LYS A 25 6.47 -15.72 -3.15
C LYS A 25 5.03 -16.02 -2.75
N ILE A 26 4.27 -14.98 -2.36
CA ILE A 26 2.86 -15.12 -1.94
C ILE A 26 2.02 -15.71 -3.09
N THR A 27 2.18 -15.21 -4.30
CA THR A 27 1.43 -15.70 -5.48
C THR A 27 1.73 -17.17 -5.78
N SER A 28 2.99 -17.60 -5.61
CA SER A 28 3.36 -19.00 -5.82
C SER A 28 2.75 -19.96 -4.80
N GLU A 29 2.53 -19.50 -3.57
CA GLU A 29 2.03 -20.33 -2.46
C GLU A 29 0.50 -20.29 -2.35
N PHE A 30 -0.11 -19.13 -2.58
CA PHE A 30 -1.53 -18.87 -2.31
C PHE A 30 -2.34 -18.45 -3.56
N GLY A 31 -1.68 -18.18 -4.68
CA GLY A 31 -2.30 -17.61 -5.88
C GLY A 31 -2.51 -16.10 -5.81
N LYS A 32 -3.22 -15.56 -6.81
CA LYS A 32 -3.50 -14.12 -6.92
C LYS A 32 -4.55 -13.69 -5.89
N ALA A 33 -4.38 -12.50 -5.32
CA ALA A 33 -5.29 -11.91 -4.35
C ALA A 33 -6.47 -11.20 -5.03
N LYS A 34 -7.69 -11.41 -4.51
CA LYS A 34 -8.87 -10.61 -4.89
C LYS A 34 -8.87 -9.23 -4.24
N PHE A 35 -8.29 -9.11 -3.06
CA PHE A 35 -8.21 -7.87 -2.30
C PHE A 35 -6.82 -7.69 -1.72
N ILE A 36 -6.26 -6.50 -1.89
CA ILE A 36 -5.05 -6.05 -1.22
C ILE A 36 -5.40 -4.77 -0.48
N THR A 37 -5.04 -4.68 0.80
CA THR A 37 -5.24 -3.47 1.59
C THR A 37 -3.90 -2.93 2.09
N ALA A 38 -3.73 -1.62 2.02
CA ALA A 38 -2.57 -0.88 2.47
C ALA A 38 -3.05 0.26 3.38
N THR A 39 -3.31 -0.06 4.65
CA THR A 39 -3.85 0.87 5.64
C THR A 39 -2.73 1.56 6.41
N ASN A 40 -2.61 2.87 6.24
CA ASN A 40 -1.60 3.73 6.88
C ASN A 40 -0.17 3.20 6.70
N VAL A 41 0.12 2.57 5.57
CA VAL A 41 1.45 2.03 5.25
C VAL A 41 2.09 2.69 4.04
N PHE A 42 1.28 3.11 3.07
CA PHE A 42 1.77 3.52 1.74
C PHE A 42 2.72 4.73 1.78
N VAL A 43 2.48 5.69 2.69
CA VAL A 43 3.34 6.88 2.88
C VAL A 43 4.66 6.60 3.61
N HIS A 44 4.78 5.42 4.22
CA HIS A 44 6.01 4.96 4.89
C HIS A 44 6.89 4.11 3.97
N VAL A 45 6.44 3.83 2.76
CA VAL A 45 7.18 3.03 1.78
C VAL A 45 8.23 3.91 1.11
N ASP A 46 9.51 3.55 1.30
CA ASP A 46 10.64 4.23 0.64
C ASP A 46 10.65 3.99 -0.87
N ASP A 47 10.55 2.73 -1.30
CA ASP A 47 10.41 2.37 -2.72
C ASP A 47 8.94 2.07 -3.09
N MET A 48 8.20 3.13 -3.40
CA MET A 48 6.81 3.01 -3.85
C MET A 48 6.70 2.26 -5.19
N HIS A 49 7.74 2.24 -6.03
CA HIS A 49 7.69 1.56 -7.33
C HIS A 49 7.74 0.05 -7.13
N ASP A 50 8.64 -0.45 -6.28
CA ASP A 50 8.69 -1.88 -5.92
C ASP A 50 7.40 -2.32 -5.21
N PHE A 51 6.88 -1.50 -4.30
CA PHE A 51 5.62 -1.79 -3.61
C PHE A 51 4.45 -1.94 -4.58
N VAL A 52 4.25 -0.97 -5.50
CA VAL A 52 3.14 -1.04 -6.46
C VAL A 52 3.36 -2.14 -7.49
N THR A 53 4.61 -2.42 -7.88
CA THR A 53 4.94 -3.60 -8.70
C THR A 53 4.51 -4.88 -8.00
N GLY A 54 4.84 -5.02 -6.71
CA GLY A 54 4.37 -6.12 -5.88
C GLY A 54 2.84 -6.22 -5.80
N CYS A 55 2.14 -5.09 -5.65
CA CYS A 55 0.68 -5.09 -5.68
C CYS A 55 0.13 -5.57 -7.04
N ARG A 56 0.70 -5.09 -8.16
CA ARG A 56 0.28 -5.49 -9.50
C ARG A 56 0.53 -6.98 -9.74
N GLU A 57 1.67 -7.50 -9.29
CA GLU A 57 2.00 -8.91 -9.41
C GLU A 57 1.16 -9.79 -8.49
N LEU A 58 0.71 -9.32 -7.34
CA LEU A 58 -0.11 -10.13 -6.44
C LEU A 58 -1.61 -10.11 -6.81
N ILE A 59 -2.13 -9.00 -7.34
CA ILE A 59 -3.56 -8.81 -7.55
C ILE A 59 -4.10 -9.56 -8.78
N ALA A 60 -5.29 -10.14 -8.65
CA ALA A 60 -6.03 -10.70 -9.76
C ALA A 60 -6.50 -9.59 -10.73
N ASP A 61 -6.81 -9.96 -11.98
CA ASP A 61 -7.24 -8.99 -13.00
C ASP A 61 -8.58 -8.29 -12.66
N ASP A 62 -9.42 -8.95 -11.86
CA ASP A 62 -10.67 -8.43 -11.30
C ASP A 62 -10.56 -8.08 -9.80
N GLY A 63 -9.33 -7.94 -9.28
CA GLY A 63 -9.06 -7.63 -7.88
C GLY A 63 -9.10 -6.14 -7.57
N VAL A 64 -9.16 -5.81 -6.27
CA VAL A 64 -9.15 -4.42 -5.76
C VAL A 64 -7.96 -4.17 -4.83
N LEU A 65 -7.25 -3.08 -5.09
CA LEU A 65 -6.25 -2.50 -4.18
C LEU A 65 -6.88 -1.31 -3.44
N LEU A 66 -6.92 -1.38 -2.11
CA LEU A 66 -7.39 -0.30 -1.23
C LEU A 66 -6.20 0.32 -0.51
N ILE A 67 -5.99 1.63 -0.72
CA ILE A 67 -4.96 2.42 -0.04
C ILE A 67 -5.67 3.42 0.87
N GLU A 68 -5.34 3.38 2.17
CA GLU A 68 -5.82 4.36 3.16
C GLU A 68 -4.61 5.10 3.72
N SER A 69 -4.65 6.44 3.68
CA SER A 69 -3.59 7.29 4.23
C SER A 69 -4.09 8.72 4.44
N SER A 70 -3.36 9.52 5.22
CA SER A 70 -3.62 10.94 5.42
C SER A 70 -3.63 11.71 4.10
N TYR A 71 -4.61 12.60 3.95
CA TYR A 71 -4.79 13.40 2.74
C TYR A 71 -4.10 14.77 2.85
N LEU A 72 -3.36 15.16 1.83
CA LEU A 72 -2.59 16.40 1.80
C LEU A 72 -3.45 17.65 1.98
N LEU A 73 -4.69 17.66 1.47
CA LEU A 73 -5.57 18.82 1.62
C LEU A 73 -5.88 19.09 3.10
N ASP A 74 -6.17 18.05 3.87
CA ASP A 74 -6.46 18.18 5.30
C ASP A 74 -5.23 18.65 6.08
N VAL A 75 -4.04 18.18 5.70
CA VAL A 75 -2.78 18.63 6.31
C VAL A 75 -2.61 20.15 6.15
N ILE A 76 -2.97 20.69 4.98
CA ILE A 76 -2.91 22.12 4.70
C ILE A 76 -4.04 22.88 5.42
N ASP A 77 -5.29 22.47 5.20
CA ASP A 77 -6.47 23.21 5.67
C ASP A 77 -6.60 23.23 7.20
N MET A 78 -6.19 22.14 7.85
CA MET A 78 -6.25 22.01 9.30
C MET A 78 -4.92 22.30 9.99
N THR A 79 -3.88 22.66 9.24
CA THR A 79 -2.52 22.91 9.79
C THR A 79 -2.00 21.74 10.63
N LEU A 80 -2.10 20.52 10.09
CA LEU A 80 -1.68 19.28 10.78
C LEU A 80 -0.16 19.10 10.71
N PHE A 81 0.59 20.11 11.16
CA PHE A 81 2.04 20.15 11.06
C PHE A 81 2.72 19.04 11.88
N ASP A 82 2.05 18.53 12.91
CA ASP A 82 2.49 17.42 13.75
C ASP A 82 2.50 16.08 13.02
N THR A 83 1.76 15.98 11.90
CA THR A 83 1.83 14.83 10.99
C THR A 83 3.04 14.87 10.07
N ILE A 84 3.89 15.91 10.16
CA ILE A 84 5.11 16.05 9.35
C ILE A 84 6.32 15.57 10.13
N TYR A 85 6.77 14.34 9.87
CA TYR A 85 7.93 13.73 10.52
C TYR A 85 8.62 12.71 9.61
N HIS A 86 9.79 12.22 10.05
CA HIS A 86 10.72 11.44 9.21
C HIS A 86 10.19 10.10 8.68
N GLU A 87 9.13 9.53 9.26
CA GLU A 87 8.53 8.30 8.72
C GLU A 87 7.50 8.61 7.62
N HIS A 88 7.00 9.85 7.50
CA HIS A 88 6.14 10.30 6.41
C HIS A 88 6.98 10.87 5.28
N LEU A 89 7.36 10.01 4.33
CA LEU A 89 8.21 10.38 3.20
C LEU A 89 7.45 11.21 2.15
N CYS A 90 6.13 11.02 2.06
CA CYS A 90 5.27 11.79 1.18
C CYS A 90 3.89 12.05 1.82
N TYR A 91 3.17 13.02 1.23
CA TYR A 91 1.80 13.38 1.61
C TYR A 91 0.92 13.21 0.37
N LEU A 92 -0.05 12.31 0.45
CA LEU A 92 -0.81 11.90 -0.72
C LEU A 92 -1.84 12.95 -1.10
N SER A 93 -1.89 13.25 -2.39
CA SER A 93 -3.07 13.86 -3.02
C SER A 93 -3.53 12.99 -4.19
N LEU A 94 -4.81 13.08 -4.54
CA LEU A 94 -5.41 12.17 -5.52
C LEU A 94 -4.76 12.31 -6.90
N ASN A 95 -4.53 13.55 -7.35
CA ASN A 95 -3.99 13.84 -8.69
C ASN A 95 -2.63 13.17 -9.01
N PRO A 96 -1.58 13.32 -8.18
CA PRO A 96 -0.32 12.61 -8.41
C PRO A 96 -0.46 11.09 -8.21
N LEU A 97 -1.30 10.64 -7.28
CA LEU A 97 -1.51 9.22 -7.02
C LEU A 97 -2.13 8.51 -8.24
N VAL A 98 -3.16 9.09 -8.85
CA VAL A 98 -3.78 8.57 -10.09
C VAL A 98 -2.74 8.41 -11.19
N LYS A 99 -1.93 9.46 -11.44
CA LYS A 99 -0.86 9.44 -12.46
C LYS A 99 0.24 8.44 -12.14
N PHE A 100 0.51 8.20 -10.86
CA PHE A 100 1.51 7.24 -10.43
C PHE A 100 1.03 5.81 -10.67
N LEU A 101 -0.19 5.48 -10.22
CA LEU A 101 -0.78 4.14 -10.36
C LEU A 101 -1.05 3.75 -11.83
N ASP A 102 -1.42 4.71 -12.67
CA ASP A 102 -1.65 4.50 -14.11
C ASP A 102 -0.40 3.91 -14.82
N LYS A 103 0.81 4.29 -14.37
CA LYS A 103 2.07 3.74 -14.91
C LYS A 103 2.24 2.23 -14.69
N PHE A 104 1.52 1.67 -13.72
CA PHE A 104 1.52 0.24 -13.39
C PHE A 104 0.28 -0.48 -13.94
N GLY A 105 -0.52 0.19 -14.78
CA GLY A 105 -1.76 -0.35 -15.31
C GLY A 105 -2.89 -0.47 -14.28
N LEU A 106 -2.79 0.27 -13.17
CA LEU A 106 -3.83 0.31 -12.14
C LEU A 106 -4.71 1.54 -12.36
N THR A 107 -6.03 1.34 -12.32
CA THR A 107 -7.02 2.42 -12.48
C THR A 107 -7.67 2.73 -11.13
N VAL A 108 -7.62 4.01 -10.73
CA VAL A 108 -8.38 4.51 -9.59
C VAL A 108 -9.83 4.71 -10.02
N PHE A 109 -10.75 3.98 -9.39
CA PHE A 109 -12.19 4.05 -9.73
C PHE A 109 -13.07 4.60 -8.60
N ASN A 110 -12.55 4.70 -7.37
CA ASN A 110 -13.24 5.29 -6.22
C ASN A 110 -12.25 6.05 -5.32
N PHE A 111 -12.74 7.02 -4.56
CA PHE A 111 -12.01 7.79 -3.55
C PHE A 111 -12.99 8.28 -2.48
N GLU A 112 -12.61 8.14 -1.21
CA GLU A 112 -13.40 8.51 -0.03
C GLU A 112 -12.54 9.24 0.99
#